data_AF-A0A2D0IJX1-F1
#
_entry.id   AF-A0A2D0IJX1-F1
#
_cell.length_a   1.000
_cell.length_b   1.000
_cell.length_c   1.000
_cell.angle_alpha   90.00
_cell.angle_beta   90.00
_cell.angle_gamma   90.00
#
_symmetry.space_group_name_H-M   'P 1'
#
loop_
_entity.id
_entity.type
_entity.pdbx_description
1 polymer ?
#
loop_
_entity_poly.entity_id
_entity_poly.type
_entity_poly.pdbx_seq_one_letter_code
_entity_poly.pdbx_strand_id
1 'polypeptide(L)'
;MTGKPANDLPAIAVSCHFIGYHEQALRLEQGVITVTPESAPSHLDVQNIIPVVTDYPAIAPLLHNNEVKVETWQNNQFYPRNELERFQKQVASATVLYREITNDWSKVVMLVMQDAAQESGVIFSKPSDKDDDYKLPSELTALAEKAINQGRAVRQGQSLIPFNAEELALIQTKYVHCSSHWNSVVIRDEQIQGGVNAVELVSFVNRPCEQWHRAIFDITGKEISK
;
A
#
# COMPACT_ATOMS: atom_id res chain seq x y z
N MET A 1 23.67 7.95 -12.99
CA MET A 1 22.22 7.69 -13.04
C MET A 1 21.51 9.02 -12.85
N THR A 2 20.93 9.58 -13.90
CA THR A 2 20.25 10.87 -13.85
C THR A 2 18.77 10.64 -13.54
N GLY A 3 18.41 10.60 -12.26
CA GLY A 3 17.02 10.54 -11.83
C GLY A 3 16.37 11.91 -12.06
N LYS A 4 15.37 11.99 -12.94
CA LYS A 4 14.52 13.17 -13.00
C LYS A 4 13.52 13.13 -11.84
N PRO A 5 13.17 14.26 -11.21
CA PRO A 5 12.18 14.30 -10.15
C PRO A 5 10.81 13.85 -10.66
N ALA A 6 10.09 13.10 -9.82
CA ALA A 6 8.82 12.46 -10.11
C ALA A 6 7.65 13.45 -9.97
N ASN A 7 7.64 14.50 -10.80
CA ASN A 7 6.62 15.56 -10.73
C ASN A 7 5.31 15.21 -11.46
N ASP A 8 5.28 14.11 -12.21
CA ASP A 8 4.16 13.72 -13.08
C ASP A 8 3.69 12.26 -12.85
N LEU A 9 3.79 11.74 -11.61
CA LEU A 9 3.23 10.42 -11.33
C LEU A 9 1.70 10.51 -11.25
N PRO A 10 0.95 9.74 -12.07
CA PRO A 10 -0.50 9.66 -11.94
C PRO A 10 -0.84 9.09 -10.56
N ALA A 11 -1.97 9.50 -10.00
CA ALA A 11 -2.49 8.95 -8.75
C ALA A 11 -2.50 7.40 -8.83
N ILE A 12 -1.69 6.76 -7.99
CA ILE A 12 -1.60 5.30 -7.95
C ILE A 12 -2.76 4.82 -7.07
N ALA A 13 -3.80 4.28 -7.72
CA ALA A 13 -4.87 3.59 -7.02
C ALA A 13 -4.33 2.26 -6.46
N VAL A 14 -4.47 2.08 -5.16
CA VAL A 14 -3.99 0.91 -4.44
C VAL A 14 -5.21 0.08 -4.04
N SER A 15 -5.48 -1.02 -4.76
CA SER A 15 -6.63 -1.91 -4.55
C SER A 15 -6.29 -3.06 -3.60
N CYS A 16 -7.19 -3.41 -2.68
CA CYS A 16 -7.11 -4.60 -1.86
C CYS A 16 -8.28 -5.58 -2.06
N HIS A 17 -7.88 -6.79 -2.50
CA HIS A 17 -8.54 -8.09 -2.55
C HIS A 17 -9.72 -8.33 -3.52
N PHE A 18 -9.64 -9.48 -4.21
CA PHE A 18 -10.57 -9.99 -5.22
C PHE A 18 -11.16 -11.31 -4.71
N ILE A 19 -12.47 -11.39 -4.53
CA ILE A 19 -13.20 -12.66 -4.62
C ILE A 19 -14.44 -12.40 -5.48
N GLY A 20 -14.40 -12.88 -6.73
CA GLY A 20 -15.55 -12.84 -7.60
C GLY A 20 -16.57 -13.89 -7.15
N TYR A 21 -17.78 -13.45 -6.82
CA TYR A 21 -18.90 -14.35 -6.57
C TYR A 21 -20.00 -14.14 -7.61
N HIS A 22 -20.66 -15.25 -7.97
CA HIS A 22 -21.81 -15.30 -8.87
C HIS A 22 -23.10 -15.28 -8.04
N GLU A 23 -23.89 -14.19 -8.11
CA GLU A 23 -25.26 -14.22 -7.60
C GLU A 23 -26.24 -14.73 -8.68
N GLN A 24 -27.01 -15.77 -8.34
CA GLN A 24 -28.12 -16.22 -9.17
C GLN A 24 -29.28 -15.23 -9.06
N ALA A 25 -29.57 -14.53 -10.16
CA ALA A 25 -30.79 -13.72 -10.32
C ALA A 25 -32.03 -14.64 -10.40
N LEU A 26 -32.52 -15.08 -9.24
CA LEU A 26 -33.79 -15.80 -9.14
C LEU A 26 -34.95 -14.81 -9.07
N ARG A 27 -35.64 -14.66 -10.21
CA ARG A 27 -36.95 -13.99 -10.45
C ARG A 27 -36.89 -12.50 -10.76
N LEU A 28 -36.36 -12.14 -11.93
CA LEU A 28 -36.59 -10.80 -12.46
C LEU A 28 -37.06 -10.88 -13.92
N GLU A 29 -38.11 -10.12 -14.23
CA GLU A 29 -38.62 -9.96 -15.59
C GLU A 29 -37.56 -9.28 -16.48
N GLN A 30 -37.62 -9.57 -17.78
CA GLN A 30 -36.67 -9.09 -18.78
C GLN A 30 -36.64 -7.55 -18.76
N GLY A 31 -35.52 -6.96 -18.30
CA GLY A 31 -35.33 -5.51 -18.20
C GLY A 31 -35.15 -4.96 -16.77
N VAL A 32 -35.28 -5.78 -15.72
CA VAL A 32 -35.13 -5.33 -14.33
C VAL A 32 -34.00 -6.11 -13.65
N ILE A 33 -32.75 -5.68 -13.78
CA ILE A 33 -31.70 -6.14 -12.84
C ILE A 33 -31.75 -5.19 -11.64
N THR A 34 -32.56 -5.51 -10.62
CA THR A 34 -32.70 -4.70 -9.39
C THR A 34 -31.56 -4.89 -8.39
N VAL A 35 -30.68 -5.86 -8.61
CA VAL A 35 -29.46 -6.00 -7.79
C VAL A 35 -28.53 -4.86 -8.21
N THR A 36 -28.37 -3.85 -7.39
CA THR A 36 -27.35 -2.81 -7.60
C THR A 36 -25.97 -3.40 -7.26
N PRO A 37 -24.86 -2.92 -7.85
CA PRO A 37 -23.52 -3.41 -7.51
C PRO A 37 -23.22 -3.38 -5.99
N GLU A 38 -23.83 -2.45 -5.27
CA GLU A 38 -23.70 -2.23 -3.83
C GLU A 38 -24.41 -3.32 -2.99
N SER A 39 -25.36 -4.05 -3.58
CA SER A 39 -26.04 -5.18 -2.93
C SER A 39 -25.35 -6.52 -3.17
N ALA A 40 -24.30 -6.57 -4.00
CA ALA A 40 -23.58 -7.80 -4.28
C ALA A 40 -22.76 -8.26 -3.05
N PRO A 41 -22.63 -9.58 -2.79
CA PRO A 41 -21.84 -10.10 -1.68
C PRO A 41 -20.40 -9.58 -1.65
N SER A 42 -19.75 -9.44 -2.82
CA SER A 42 -18.40 -8.87 -2.91
C SER A 42 -18.31 -7.44 -2.36
N HIS A 43 -19.34 -6.63 -2.58
CA HIS A 43 -19.39 -5.26 -2.08
C HIS A 43 -19.59 -5.24 -0.56
N LEU A 44 -20.49 -6.09 -0.06
CA LEU A 44 -20.77 -6.22 1.38
C LEU A 44 -19.54 -6.75 2.14
N ASP A 45 -18.85 -7.76 1.60
CA ASP A 45 -17.62 -8.32 2.17
C ASP A 45 -16.54 -7.25 2.30
N VAL A 46 -16.37 -6.43 1.26
CA VAL A 46 -15.39 -5.33 1.25
C VAL A 46 -15.80 -4.21 2.21
N GLN A 47 -17.08 -3.87 2.33
CA GLN A 47 -17.51 -2.93 3.37
C GLN A 47 -17.21 -3.45 4.78
N ASN A 48 -17.41 -4.75 5.01
CA ASN A 48 -17.16 -5.39 6.30
C ASN A 48 -15.66 -5.52 6.63
N ILE A 49 -14.78 -5.56 5.62
CA ILE A 49 -13.33 -5.67 5.87
C ILE A 49 -12.70 -4.35 6.33
N ILE A 50 -13.26 -3.20 5.94
CA ILE A 50 -12.70 -1.89 6.31
C ILE A 50 -12.55 -1.74 7.83
N PRO A 51 -13.59 -1.96 8.66
CA PRO A 51 -13.46 -1.93 10.12
C PRO A 51 -12.41 -2.89 10.67
N VAL A 52 -12.30 -4.09 10.10
CA VAL A 52 -11.32 -5.10 10.53
C VAL A 52 -9.89 -4.65 10.20
N VAL A 53 -9.68 -4.04 9.03
CA VAL A 53 -8.35 -3.58 8.61
C VAL A 53 -7.92 -2.37 9.45
N THR A 54 -8.86 -1.53 9.89
CA THR A 54 -8.56 -0.41 10.81
C THR A 54 -8.17 -0.86 12.22
N ASP A 55 -8.38 -2.13 12.59
CA ASP A 55 -7.89 -2.67 13.86
C ASP A 55 -6.38 -2.98 13.83
N TYR A 56 -5.78 -3.12 12.64
CA TYR A 56 -4.35 -3.41 12.53
C TYR A 56 -3.51 -2.13 12.65
N PRO A 57 -2.64 -2.00 13.67
CA PRO A 57 -1.94 -0.75 13.97
C PRO A 57 -0.96 -0.31 12.87
N ALA A 58 -0.51 -1.23 12.01
CA ALA A 58 0.42 -0.93 10.91
C ALA A 58 -0.23 -0.16 9.75
N ILE A 59 -1.53 -0.39 9.49
CA ILE A 59 -2.25 0.18 8.35
C ILE A 59 -3.31 1.20 8.80
N ALA A 60 -3.85 1.07 10.02
CA ALA A 60 -4.89 1.96 10.55
C ALA A 60 -4.57 3.47 10.39
N PRO A 61 -3.35 3.95 10.69
CA PRO A 61 -3.05 5.38 10.54
C PRO A 61 -3.05 5.84 9.07
N LEU A 62 -2.74 4.94 8.15
CA LEU A 62 -2.80 5.21 6.71
C LEU A 62 -4.24 5.26 6.21
N LEU A 63 -5.16 4.53 6.83
CA LEU A 63 -6.58 4.53 6.45
C LEU A 63 -7.35 5.71 7.05
N HIS A 64 -7.13 6.04 8.33
CA HIS A 64 -7.90 7.10 9.01
C HIS A 64 -7.68 8.49 8.42
N ASN A 65 -6.47 8.78 7.94
CA ASN A 65 -6.10 10.12 7.48
C ASN A 65 -6.19 10.31 5.96
N ASN A 66 -6.73 9.33 5.22
CA ASN A 66 -6.74 9.34 3.76
C ASN A 66 -8.10 8.90 3.20
N GLU A 67 -8.31 9.18 1.92
CA GLU A 67 -9.54 8.78 1.25
C GLU A 67 -9.51 7.28 0.94
N VAL A 68 -10.42 6.54 1.57
CA VAL A 68 -10.63 5.11 1.35
C VAL A 68 -12.02 4.92 0.74
N LYS A 69 -12.08 4.27 -0.41
CA LYS A 69 -13.34 4.00 -1.14
C LYS A 69 -13.52 2.51 -1.38
N VAL A 70 -14.78 2.09 -1.48
CA VAL A 70 -15.12 0.78 -2.03
C VAL A 70 -15.41 0.97 -3.51
N GLU A 71 -14.48 0.55 -4.36
CA GLU A 71 -14.66 0.57 -5.80
C GLU A 71 -15.28 -0.73 -6.26
N THR A 72 -16.19 -0.66 -7.22
CA THR A 72 -16.91 -1.82 -7.75
C THR A 72 -16.91 -1.82 -9.27
N TRP A 73 -16.48 -2.94 -9.85
CA TRP A 73 -16.49 -3.21 -11.28
C TRP A 73 -17.60 -4.19 -11.61
N GLN A 74 -18.26 -3.98 -12.75
CA GLN A 74 -19.28 -4.87 -13.27
C GLN A 74 -18.98 -5.25 -14.71
N ASN A 75 -19.12 -6.54 -15.02
CA ASN A 75 -19.09 -7.04 -16.38
C ASN A 75 -20.47 -7.60 -16.76
N ASN A 76 -21.09 -6.94 -17.74
CA ASN A 76 -22.44 -7.25 -18.23
C ASN A 76 -22.42 -8.12 -19.51
N GLN A 77 -21.26 -8.61 -19.94
CA GLN A 77 -21.10 -9.35 -21.20
C GLN A 77 -21.43 -10.84 -21.11
N PHE A 78 -22.04 -11.30 -20.02
CA PHE A 78 -22.44 -12.71 -19.89
C PHE A 78 -23.81 -12.96 -20.52
N TYR A 79 -23.78 -13.30 -21.79
CA TYR A 79 -24.92 -13.84 -22.51
C TYR A 79 -25.17 -15.29 -22.08
N PRO A 80 -26.44 -15.70 -21.87
CA PRO A 80 -26.76 -17.08 -21.60
C PRO A 80 -26.35 -17.97 -22.78
N ARG A 81 -25.63 -19.08 -22.51
CA ARG A 81 -25.14 -20.00 -23.55
C ARG A 81 -26.22 -20.92 -24.10
N ASN A 82 -27.36 -21.01 -23.43
CA ASN A 82 -28.54 -21.74 -23.87
C ASN A 82 -29.81 -21.13 -23.25
N GLU A 83 -30.97 -21.58 -23.70
CA GLU A 83 -32.29 -21.09 -23.25
C GLU A 83 -32.61 -21.39 -21.77
N LEU A 84 -31.83 -22.26 -21.11
CA LEU A 84 -31.96 -22.59 -19.70
C LEU A 84 -31.11 -21.68 -18.81
N GLU A 85 -30.04 -21.08 -19.35
CA GLU A 85 -29.20 -20.12 -18.66
C GLU A 85 -29.89 -18.74 -18.62
N ARG A 86 -29.77 -18.06 -17.48
CA ARG A 86 -30.27 -16.69 -17.30
C ARG A 86 -29.14 -15.70 -17.53
N PHE A 87 -29.50 -14.45 -17.82
CA PHE A 87 -28.52 -13.35 -17.81
C PHE A 87 -27.84 -13.27 -16.44
N GLN A 88 -26.52 -13.22 -16.48
CA GLN A 88 -25.68 -13.06 -15.31
C GLN A 88 -24.88 -11.78 -15.46
N LYS A 89 -24.54 -11.16 -14.33
CA LYS A 89 -23.52 -10.11 -14.25
C LYS A 89 -22.42 -10.60 -13.32
N GLN A 90 -21.18 -10.27 -13.65
CA GLN A 90 -20.08 -10.43 -12.70
C GLN A 90 -19.84 -9.10 -12.01
N VAL A 91 -19.82 -9.12 -10.69
CA VAL A 91 -19.51 -7.95 -9.85
C VAL A 91 -18.25 -8.28 -9.06
N ALA A 92 -17.30 -7.37 -9.06
CA ALA A 92 -16.11 -7.43 -8.24
C ALA A 92 -15.97 -6.11 -7.49
N SER A 93 -15.60 -6.16 -6.22
CA SER A 93 -15.42 -4.97 -5.38
C SER A 93 -14.09 -5.07 -4.67
N ALA A 94 -13.46 -3.93 -4.39
CA ALA A 94 -12.24 -3.84 -3.61
C ALA A 94 -12.17 -2.53 -2.83
N THR A 95 -11.48 -2.54 -1.70
CA THR A 95 -11.15 -1.30 -1.01
C THR A 95 -9.97 -0.64 -1.72
N VAL A 96 -10.09 0.65 -2.04
CA VAL A 96 -9.07 1.43 -2.73
C VAL A 96 -8.67 2.62 -1.88
N LEU A 97 -7.37 2.77 -1.67
CA LEU A 97 -6.77 3.90 -0.96
C LEU A 97 -6.24 4.92 -1.97
N TYR A 98 -6.75 6.14 -1.91
CA TYR A 98 -6.30 7.28 -2.72
C TYR A 98 -5.50 8.25 -1.86
N ARG A 99 -4.35 8.69 -2.38
CA ARG A 99 -3.41 9.54 -1.66
C ARG A 99 -2.40 10.20 -2.58
N GLU A 100 -1.99 11.40 -2.20
CA GLU A 100 -0.84 12.10 -2.75
C GLU A 100 0.28 12.04 -1.71
N ILE A 101 1.45 11.55 -2.12
CA ILE A 101 2.60 11.40 -1.23
C ILE A 101 3.83 12.09 -1.81
N THR A 102 4.74 12.50 -0.95
CA THR A 102 6.07 12.99 -1.32
C THR A 102 7.15 12.09 -0.75
N ASN A 103 8.33 12.09 -1.37
CA ASN A 103 9.43 11.19 -1.03
C ASN A 103 10.44 11.82 -0.05
N ASP A 104 10.18 13.00 0.51
CA ASP A 104 11.16 13.74 1.32
C ASP A 104 11.52 13.05 2.65
N TRP A 105 10.70 12.12 3.16
CA TRP A 105 11.08 11.34 4.35
C TRP A 105 12.31 10.45 4.11
N SER A 106 12.57 10.06 2.87
CA SER A 106 13.82 9.36 2.53
C SER A 106 15.06 10.20 2.82
N LYS A 107 14.96 11.54 2.68
CA LYS A 107 16.04 12.49 3.01
C LYS A 107 16.27 12.53 4.52
N VAL A 108 15.21 12.47 5.34
CA VAL A 108 15.33 12.37 6.79
C VAL A 108 16.09 11.11 7.19
N VAL A 109 15.71 9.96 6.63
CA VAL A 109 16.40 8.68 6.87
C VAL A 109 17.86 8.73 6.42
N MET A 110 18.13 9.37 5.27
CA MET A 110 19.50 9.60 4.79
C MET A 110 20.33 10.41 5.80
N LEU A 111 19.78 11.50 6.35
CA LEU A 111 20.49 12.33 7.34
C LEU A 111 20.79 11.56 8.62
N VAL A 112 19.87 10.70 9.08
CA VAL A 112 20.11 9.80 10.24
C VAL A 112 21.28 8.86 9.97
N MET A 113 21.38 8.31 8.76
CA MET A 113 22.48 7.43 8.37
C MET A 113 23.80 8.19 8.20
N GLN A 114 23.77 9.41 7.66
CA GLN A 114 24.95 10.26 7.56
C GLN A 114 25.50 10.61 8.95
N ASP A 115 24.63 10.97 9.89
CA ASP A 115 24.99 11.22 11.29
C ASP A 115 25.66 9.99 11.93
N ALA A 116 25.09 8.80 11.75
CA ALA A 116 25.68 7.55 12.23
C ALA A 116 27.07 7.26 11.64
N ALA A 117 27.24 7.52 10.34
CA ALA A 117 28.50 7.33 9.64
C ALA A 117 29.56 8.37 10.07
N GLN A 118 29.16 9.62 10.29
CA GLN A 118 30.05 10.68 10.79
C GLN A 118 30.57 10.37 12.19
N GLU A 119 29.71 9.89 13.09
CA GLU A 119 30.15 9.40 14.41
C GLU A 119 31.16 8.26 14.31
N SER A 120 31.07 7.45 13.24
CA SER A 120 32.02 6.35 12.95
C SER A 120 33.29 6.83 12.24
N GLY A 121 33.48 8.14 12.04
CA GLY A 121 34.67 8.75 11.43
C GLY A 121 34.59 8.98 9.92
N VAL A 122 33.44 8.75 9.28
CA VAL A 122 33.26 9.05 7.85
C VAL A 122 33.16 10.56 7.64
N ILE A 123 33.93 11.09 6.69
CA ILE A 123 33.91 12.51 6.34
C ILE A 123 33.03 12.72 5.11
N PHE A 124 31.91 13.43 5.27
CA PHE A 124 31.07 13.88 4.17
C PHE A 124 31.39 15.35 3.83
N SER A 125 31.40 15.70 2.55
CA SER A 125 31.44 17.10 2.12
C SER A 125 30.13 17.80 2.45
N LYS A 126 30.20 19.07 2.87
CA LYS A 126 29.00 19.87 3.09
C LYS A 126 28.19 19.97 1.78
N PRO A 127 26.89 19.62 1.78
CA PRO A 127 26.02 19.82 0.62
C PRO A 127 25.94 21.28 0.22
N SER A 128 25.76 21.56 -1.07
CA SER A 128 25.50 22.92 -1.53
C SER A 128 24.12 23.37 -1.09
N ASP A 129 23.95 24.64 -0.70
CA ASP A 129 22.62 25.20 -0.37
C ASP A 129 21.66 25.17 -1.58
N LYS A 130 22.19 24.95 -2.79
CA LYS A 130 21.43 24.81 -4.03
C LYS A 130 21.01 23.38 -4.35
N ASP A 131 21.47 22.39 -3.57
CA ASP A 131 21.20 20.98 -3.82
C ASP A 131 19.78 20.60 -3.35
N ASP A 132 18.89 20.34 -4.30
CA ASP A 132 17.48 20.01 -4.03
C ASP A 132 17.31 18.65 -3.34
N ASP A 133 18.30 17.75 -3.45
CA ASP A 133 18.27 16.44 -2.80
C ASP A 133 18.45 16.54 -1.28
N TYR A 134 19.05 17.64 -0.79
CA TYR A 134 19.25 17.93 0.63
C TYR A 134 18.24 18.92 1.20
N LYS A 135 17.41 19.55 0.35
CA LYS A 135 16.38 20.47 0.83
C LYS A 135 15.22 19.69 1.43
N LEU A 136 15.02 19.92 2.72
CA LEU A 136 13.85 19.45 3.46
C LEU A 136 12.77 20.53 3.49
N PRO A 137 11.49 20.16 3.35
CA PRO A 137 10.37 21.02 3.73
C PRO A 137 10.52 21.50 5.17
N SER A 138 10.10 22.74 5.45
CA SER A 138 10.22 23.33 6.79
C SER A 138 9.51 22.52 7.88
N GLU A 139 8.40 21.85 7.53
CA GLU A 139 7.66 20.96 8.44
C GLU A 139 8.44 19.68 8.81
N LEU A 140 9.44 19.27 8.02
CA LEU A 140 10.29 18.11 8.33
C LEU A 140 11.55 18.47 9.12
N THR A 141 11.94 19.75 9.22
CA THR A 141 13.21 20.13 9.87
C THR A 141 13.27 19.67 11.33
N ALA A 142 12.23 19.97 12.13
CA ALA A 142 12.17 19.55 13.53
C ALA A 142 12.06 18.02 13.68
N LEU A 143 11.36 17.37 12.74
CA LEU A 143 11.23 15.91 12.71
C LEU A 143 12.56 15.22 12.37
N ALA A 144 13.35 15.82 11.48
CA ALA A 144 14.67 15.32 11.11
C ALA A 144 15.65 15.39 12.27
N GLU A 145 15.70 16.53 12.98
CA GLU A 145 16.49 16.67 14.20
C GLU A 145 16.09 15.64 15.26
N LYS A 146 14.77 15.43 15.45
CA LYS A 146 14.25 14.41 16.36
C LYS A 146 14.65 13.00 15.95
N ALA A 147 14.55 12.66 14.65
CA ALA A 147 14.96 11.36 14.12
C ALA A 147 16.47 11.10 14.31
N ILE A 148 17.31 12.12 14.09
CA ILE A 148 18.75 12.06 14.33
C ILE A 148 19.03 11.78 15.81
N ASN A 149 18.38 12.52 16.71
CA ASN A 149 18.53 12.31 18.15
C ASN A 149 18.06 10.92 18.60
N GLN A 150 16.98 10.40 18.03
CA GLN A 150 16.55 9.01 18.25
C GLN A 150 17.63 8.02 17.78
N GLY A 151 18.22 8.23 16.60
CA GLY A 151 19.31 7.41 16.09
C GLY A 151 20.53 7.40 17.02
N ARG A 152 20.93 8.57 17.53
CA ARG A 152 22.01 8.72 18.53
C ARG A 152 21.69 7.97 19.82
N ALA A 153 20.47 8.14 20.35
CA ALA A 153 20.03 7.46 21.56
C ALA A 153 20.11 5.93 21.41
N VAL A 154 19.64 5.38 20.27
CA VAL A 154 19.71 3.94 19.98
C VAL A 154 21.17 3.45 19.95
N ARG A 155 22.07 4.16 19.28
CA ARG A 155 23.51 3.79 19.23
C ARG A 155 24.18 3.86 20.59
N GLN A 156 23.73 4.74 21.47
CA GLN A 156 24.24 4.91 22.83
C GLN A 156 23.54 4.00 23.87
N GLY A 157 22.58 3.16 23.44
CA GLY A 157 21.79 2.33 24.35
C GLY A 157 20.87 3.11 25.28
N GLN A 158 20.54 4.36 24.94
CA GLN A 158 19.65 5.23 25.69
C GLN A 158 18.19 5.02 25.28
N SER A 159 17.28 5.42 26.17
CA SER A 159 15.85 5.46 25.84
C SER A 159 15.57 6.53 24.79
N LEU A 160 14.83 6.17 23.75
CA LEU A 160 14.40 7.11 22.71
C LEU A 160 13.07 7.75 23.09
N ILE A 161 12.90 9.02 22.69
CA ILE A 161 11.61 9.73 22.79
C ILE A 161 10.86 9.49 21.46
N PRO A 162 9.73 8.75 21.46
CA PRO A 162 9.02 8.45 20.23
C PRO A 162 8.41 9.70 19.59
N PHE A 163 8.06 9.60 18.31
CA PHE A 163 7.20 10.60 17.68
C PHE A 163 5.83 10.63 18.35
N ASN A 164 5.29 11.82 18.57
CA ASN A 164 3.95 12.00 19.13
C ASN A 164 2.89 11.74 18.04
N ALA A 165 1.61 11.73 18.43
CA ALA A 165 0.52 11.41 17.52
C ALA A 165 0.39 12.39 16.33
N GLU A 166 0.63 13.68 16.54
CA GLU A 166 0.55 14.71 15.49
C GLU A 166 1.71 14.59 14.50
N GLU A 167 2.92 14.38 15.00
CA GLU A 167 4.11 14.12 14.20
C GLU A 167 3.95 12.86 13.34
N LEU A 168 3.45 11.77 13.96
CA LEU A 168 3.16 10.52 13.25
C LEU A 168 2.09 10.71 12.17
N ALA A 169 1.00 11.42 12.48
CA ALA A 169 -0.05 11.70 11.50
C ALA A 169 0.50 12.47 10.29
N LEU A 170 1.33 13.49 10.50
CA LEU A 170 2.00 14.23 9.42
C LEU A 170 2.88 13.30 8.57
N ILE A 171 3.76 12.54 9.21
CA ILE A 171 4.68 11.60 8.53
C ILE A 171 3.90 10.58 7.71
N GLN A 172 2.90 9.94 8.31
CA GLN A 172 2.14 8.85 7.70
C GLN A 172 1.23 9.30 6.56
N THR A 173 0.68 10.51 6.65
CA THR A 173 -0.28 11.01 5.66
C THR A 173 0.43 11.54 4.41
N LYS A 174 1.53 12.29 4.57
CA LYS A 174 2.23 12.92 3.44
C LYS A 174 3.44 12.14 2.94
N TYR A 175 4.16 11.45 3.81
CA TYR A 175 5.53 11.04 3.50
C TYR A 175 5.79 9.52 3.56
N VAL A 176 4.82 8.72 4.04
CA VAL A 176 4.93 7.26 4.07
C VAL A 176 4.13 6.63 2.93
N HIS A 177 4.86 6.01 2.00
CA HIS A 177 4.27 5.19 0.94
C HIS A 177 3.68 3.89 1.50
N CYS A 178 2.46 3.53 1.08
CA CYS A 178 1.87 2.23 1.37
C CYS A 178 2.45 1.19 0.40
N SER A 179 3.55 0.54 0.80
CA SER A 179 4.23 -0.43 -0.06
C SER A 179 3.50 -1.76 -0.21
N SER A 180 2.55 -2.07 0.67
CA SER A 180 1.82 -3.34 0.67
C SER A 180 0.41 -3.17 0.10
N HIS A 181 0.10 -3.86 -0.99
CA HIS A 181 -1.17 -3.78 -1.70
C HIS A 181 -1.47 -4.98 -2.60
N TRP A 182 -2.72 -5.12 -3.04
CA TRP A 182 -3.17 -6.21 -3.91
C TRP A 182 -3.37 -5.78 -5.36
N ASN A 183 -2.54 -4.86 -5.86
CA ASN A 183 -2.55 -4.59 -7.31
C ASN A 183 -1.86 -5.77 -8.00
N SER A 184 -2.55 -6.34 -8.98
CA SER A 184 -2.00 -7.43 -9.80
C SER A 184 -0.97 -6.91 -10.79
N VAL A 185 0.09 -7.68 -10.99
CA VAL A 185 1.02 -7.55 -12.10
C VAL A 185 0.78 -8.72 -13.06
N VAL A 186 0.59 -8.41 -14.34
CA VAL A 186 0.44 -9.41 -15.41
C VAL A 186 1.79 -9.63 -16.07
N ILE A 187 2.27 -10.86 -16.06
CA ILE A 187 3.54 -11.25 -16.68
C ILE A 187 3.22 -12.14 -17.88
N ARG A 188 3.72 -11.74 -19.06
CA ARG A 188 3.40 -12.39 -20.34
C ARG A 188 4.47 -13.36 -20.83
N ASP A 189 5.67 -13.32 -20.27
CA ASP A 189 6.85 -14.05 -20.78
C ASP A 189 7.62 -14.83 -19.71
N GLU A 190 6.93 -15.35 -18.69
CA GLU A 190 7.58 -16.22 -17.69
C GLU A 190 7.69 -17.67 -18.19
N GLN A 191 8.91 -18.21 -18.20
CA GLN A 191 9.13 -19.65 -18.38
C GLN A 191 8.73 -20.37 -17.10
N ILE A 192 7.47 -20.80 -17.02
CA ILE A 192 7.04 -21.73 -15.98
C ILE A 192 7.82 -23.04 -16.19
N GLN A 193 8.61 -23.46 -15.20
CA GLN A 193 9.23 -24.78 -15.23
C GLN A 193 8.16 -25.85 -14.99
N GLY A 194 7.61 -26.37 -16.08
CA GLY A 194 6.55 -27.39 -16.13
C GLY A 194 5.93 -27.45 -17.52
N GLY A 195 5.39 -28.60 -17.93
CA GLY A 195 4.90 -28.86 -19.30
C GLY A 195 3.66 -28.07 -19.74
N VAL A 196 3.39 -26.90 -19.17
CA VAL A 196 2.23 -26.06 -19.44
C VAL A 196 2.72 -24.64 -19.73
N ASN A 197 2.50 -24.17 -20.97
CA ASN A 197 2.63 -22.75 -21.30
C ASN A 197 1.40 -22.01 -20.76
N ALA A 198 1.54 -21.24 -19.68
CA ALA A 198 0.51 -20.30 -19.29
C ALA A 198 0.46 -19.16 -20.31
N VAL A 199 -0.76 -18.76 -20.71
CA VAL A 199 -0.97 -17.64 -21.64
C VAL A 199 -0.74 -16.29 -20.94
N GLU A 200 -1.10 -16.19 -19.66
CA GLU A 200 -0.79 -15.04 -18.79
C GLU A 200 -0.66 -15.53 -17.34
N LEU A 201 0.32 -15.01 -16.59
CA LEU A 201 0.47 -15.23 -15.14
C LEU A 201 0.10 -13.94 -14.39
N VAL A 202 -0.78 -14.07 -13.39
CA VAL A 202 -1.19 -12.97 -12.51
C VAL A 202 -0.54 -13.15 -11.14
N SER A 203 0.19 -12.13 -10.68
CA SER A 203 0.87 -12.13 -9.38
C SER A 203 0.55 -10.88 -8.57
N PHE A 204 0.55 -10.99 -7.24
CA PHE A 204 0.38 -9.89 -6.30
C PHE A 204 1.69 -9.67 -5.55
N VAL A 205 2.68 -9.09 -6.24
CA VAL A 205 4.06 -8.96 -5.74
C VAL A 205 4.13 -8.18 -4.43
N ASN A 206 3.25 -7.19 -4.26
CA ASN A 206 3.21 -6.33 -3.07
C ASN A 206 2.16 -6.78 -2.05
N ARG A 207 1.64 -8.00 -2.14
CA ARG A 207 0.62 -8.51 -1.22
C ARG A 207 1.10 -8.34 0.24
N PRO A 208 0.28 -7.74 1.14
CA PRO A 208 0.61 -7.64 2.55
C PRO A 208 0.77 -9.02 3.18
N CYS A 209 1.68 -9.12 4.16
CA CYS A 209 1.72 -10.25 5.08
C CYS A 209 0.40 -10.34 5.87
N GLU A 210 0.15 -11.50 6.47
CA GLU A 210 -1.03 -11.71 7.29
C GLU A 210 -1.14 -10.65 8.39
N GLN A 211 -2.37 -10.20 8.68
CA GLN A 211 -2.65 -9.18 9.69
C GLN A 211 -1.90 -7.84 9.48
N TRP A 212 -1.41 -7.58 8.26
CA TRP A 212 -0.58 -6.41 7.94
C TRP A 212 0.68 -6.31 8.80
N HIS A 213 1.15 -7.43 9.34
CA HIS A 213 2.33 -7.50 10.19
C HIS A 213 3.53 -8.03 9.39
N ARG A 214 4.64 -7.27 9.37
CA ARG A 214 5.86 -7.71 8.69
C ARG A 214 6.47 -8.88 9.44
N ALA A 215 6.78 -9.96 8.74
CA ALA A 215 7.61 -11.04 9.29
C ALA A 215 9.03 -10.52 9.60
N ILE A 216 9.47 -10.67 10.84
CA ILE A 216 10.79 -10.27 11.32
C ILE A 216 11.57 -11.53 11.66
N PHE A 217 12.76 -11.66 11.10
CA PHE A 217 13.66 -12.77 11.36
C PHE A 217 14.88 -12.27 12.11
N ASP A 218 15.32 -13.02 13.12
CA ASP A 218 16.60 -12.79 13.76
C ASP A 218 17.77 -13.21 12.87
N ILE A 219 19.00 -12.98 13.34
CA ILE A 219 20.22 -13.34 12.61
C ILE A 219 20.36 -14.86 12.38
N THR A 220 19.60 -15.69 13.10
CA THR A 220 19.58 -17.15 12.94
C THR A 220 18.54 -17.61 11.92
N GLY A 221 17.74 -16.70 11.37
CA GLY A 221 16.64 -16.99 10.46
C GLY A 221 15.37 -17.46 11.18
N LYS A 222 15.30 -17.32 12.51
CA LYS A 222 14.10 -17.63 13.28
C LYS A 222 13.15 -16.44 13.24
N GLU A 223 11.89 -16.70 12.94
CA GLU A 223 10.85 -15.68 13.02
C GLU A 223 10.63 -15.23 14.48
N ILE A 224 10.69 -13.92 14.70
CA ILE A 224 10.50 -13.25 16.00
C ILE A 224 9.31 -12.29 16.02
N SER A 225 8.69 -12.04 14.86
CA SER A 225 7.38 -11.41 14.77
C SER A 225 6.30 -12.31 15.38
N LYS A 226 5.36 -11.72 16.11
CA LYS A 226 4.13 -12.36 16.58
C LYS A 226 2.96 -11.43 16.30
#